data_AF-A0A497SD28-F1
#
_entry.id   AF-A0A497SD28-F1
#
_cell.length_a   1.000
_cell.length_b   1.000
_cell.length_c   1.000
_cell.angle_alpha   90.00
_cell.angle_beta   90.00
_cell.angle_gamma   90.00
#
_symmetry.space_group_name_H-M   'P 1'
#
loop_
_entity.id
_entity.type
_entity.pdbx_description
1 polymer ?
#
loop_
_entity_poly.entity_id
_entity_poly.type
_entity_poly.pdbx_seq_one_letter_code
_entity_poly.pdbx_strand_id
1 'polypeptide(L)'
;MELDYDEIGLRCGIEIHQQLDTDKLFCSCPSILRDDEPDIVVRRRMRVVAGEIGEIDPAALHEFLRKRELIYEAYSDTNCLVELDEEPPHKINMDALETAMKVALMLNARIVDQLQIMRKTVIDGSNTSGFQRTALIAMDGFIEIGNSRIGIPTICIEEDSARRIREEGNGIVYRVDRLGIPLIEIATSSEIKNPEQAREVAEKIGTILRTVGRVKRGIGTIRQDLNISISKGERIEVKGVQDLRLIPKVIKFEVNRQIMLIAIREELRRRGIKKSDIKEEFIDIGDVFKNTKSKLVSNSLKRGLMAMSLILRGFGGLLRDRLGPEIAQYVRAKSNAKGI
;
A
#
# COMPACT_ATOMS: atom_id res chain seq x y z
N MET A 1 -12.13 -26.97 -10.74
CA MET A 1 -10.96 -27.12 -11.63
C MET A 1 -9.79 -26.53 -10.86
N GLU A 2 -8.79 -27.35 -10.52
CA GLU A 2 -7.52 -26.80 -10.04
C GLU A 2 -6.85 -26.05 -11.19
N LEU A 3 -6.30 -24.87 -10.89
CA LEU A 3 -5.63 -24.05 -11.87
C LEU A 3 -4.19 -24.55 -11.99
N ASP A 4 -3.72 -24.77 -13.22
CA ASP A 4 -2.29 -24.99 -13.46
C ASP A 4 -1.58 -23.63 -13.47
N TYR A 5 -0.93 -23.31 -12.35
CA TYR A 5 -0.27 -22.02 -12.17
C TYR A 5 0.98 -21.84 -13.05
N ASP A 6 1.61 -22.93 -13.48
CA ASP A 6 2.76 -22.88 -14.38
C ASP A 6 2.32 -22.54 -15.80
N GLU A 7 1.23 -23.14 -16.28
CA GLU A 7 0.62 -22.80 -17.59
C GLU A 7 0.10 -21.36 -17.62
N ILE A 8 -0.54 -20.92 -16.53
CA ILE A 8 -1.00 -19.54 -16.35
C ILE A 8 0.18 -18.56 -16.30
N GLY A 9 1.38 -19.04 -15.96
CA GLY A 9 2.58 -18.24 -15.76
C GLY A 9 2.45 -17.30 -14.57
N LEU A 10 1.94 -17.80 -13.44
CA LEU A 10 1.88 -17.05 -12.19
C LEU A 10 3.29 -16.64 -11.75
N ARG A 11 3.42 -15.36 -11.41
CA ARG A 11 4.59 -14.78 -10.75
C ARG A 11 4.12 -13.93 -9.59
N CYS A 12 4.65 -14.22 -8.41
CA CYS A 12 4.35 -13.50 -7.18
C CYS A 12 5.64 -13.05 -6.50
N GLY A 13 5.62 -11.84 -5.93
CA GLY A 13 6.63 -11.35 -4.98
C GLY A 13 5.95 -10.90 -3.69
N ILE A 14 6.68 -10.93 -2.59
CA ILE A 14 6.20 -10.54 -1.26
C ILE A 14 7.08 -9.43 -0.74
N GLU A 15 6.46 -8.37 -0.23
CA GLU A 15 7.13 -7.29 0.49
C GLU A 15 6.65 -7.32 1.94
N ILE A 16 7.58 -7.41 2.88
CA ILE A 16 7.29 -7.55 4.30
C ILE A 16 7.93 -6.38 5.05
N HIS A 17 7.11 -5.61 5.78
CA HIS A 17 7.57 -4.61 6.74
C HIS A 17 7.31 -5.13 8.15
N GLN A 18 8.36 -5.21 8.97
CA GLN A 18 8.26 -5.68 10.35
C GLN A 18 8.84 -4.62 11.31
N GLN A 19 8.06 -4.22 12.32
CA GLN A 19 8.55 -3.35 13.38
C GLN A 19 9.53 -4.08 14.29
N LEU A 20 10.62 -3.41 14.64
CA LEU A 20 11.60 -3.88 15.62
C LEU A 20 11.23 -3.36 17.01
N ASP A 21 11.51 -4.18 18.03
CA ASP A 21 11.19 -3.90 19.43
C ASP A 21 12.41 -3.30 20.14
N THR A 22 12.72 -2.06 19.74
CA THR A 22 13.80 -1.22 20.27
C THR A 22 13.27 0.19 20.47
N ASP A 23 14.09 1.12 20.96
CA ASP A 23 13.78 2.55 20.84
C ASP A 23 13.69 2.98 19.37
N LYS A 24 13.22 4.20 19.14
CA LYS A 24 13.07 4.78 17.80
C LYS A 24 14.41 4.85 17.05
N LEU A 25 14.32 4.87 15.72
CA LEU A 25 15.47 4.64 14.84
C LEU A 25 16.49 5.78 14.88
N PHE A 26 16.04 7.02 15.08
CA PHE A 26 16.88 8.22 15.02
C PHE A 26 16.68 9.15 16.23
N CYS A 27 16.14 8.64 17.33
CA CYS A 27 16.08 9.32 18.63
C CYS A 27 15.99 8.28 19.76
N SER A 28 16.20 8.70 21.00
CA SER A 28 16.18 7.81 22.17
C SER A 28 14.77 7.59 22.75
N CYS A 29 13.72 7.96 22.03
CA CYS A 29 12.35 7.80 22.52
C CYS A 29 11.91 6.33 22.48
N PRO A 30 11.15 5.87 23.48
CA PRO A 30 10.64 4.50 23.49
C PRO A 30 9.61 4.29 22.40
N SER A 31 9.54 3.07 21.85
CA SER A 31 8.60 2.68 20.79
C SER A 31 7.22 2.24 21.33
N ILE A 32 6.61 3.10 22.14
CA ILE A 32 5.32 2.86 22.82
C ILE A 32 4.20 3.59 22.08
N LEU A 33 3.10 2.89 21.82
CA LEU A 33 1.88 3.50 21.30
C LEU A 33 0.97 3.95 22.44
N ARG A 34 0.33 5.10 22.27
CA ARG A 34 -0.51 5.76 23.28
C ARG A 34 -1.90 6.02 22.73
N ASP A 35 -2.93 5.76 23.53
CA ASP A 35 -4.34 5.97 23.12
C ASP A 35 -5.08 7.01 23.97
N ASP A 36 -4.43 7.52 25.01
CA ASP A 36 -4.87 8.59 25.90
C ASP A 36 -4.66 9.99 25.30
N GLU A 37 -5.08 11.03 26.04
CA GLU A 37 -5.04 12.42 25.58
C GLU A 37 -3.59 12.89 25.36
N PRO A 38 -3.31 13.57 24.22
CA PRO A 38 -1.97 14.06 23.94
C PRO A 38 -1.63 15.30 24.76
N ASP A 39 -0.37 15.40 25.17
CA ASP A 39 0.14 16.57 25.90
C ASP A 39 0.37 17.77 24.97
N ILE A 40 0.74 17.49 23.71
CA ILE A 40 1.20 18.48 22.74
C ILE A 40 0.46 18.29 21.41
N VAL A 41 0.03 19.41 20.83
CA VAL A 41 -0.59 19.46 19.51
C VAL A 41 0.14 20.47 18.64
N VAL A 42 0.67 20.01 17.50
CA VAL A 42 1.39 20.84 16.52
C VAL A 42 0.60 20.88 15.22
N ARG A 43 0.40 22.06 14.64
CA ARG A 43 -0.25 22.23 13.32
C ARG A 43 0.79 22.58 12.27
N ARG A 44 0.79 21.87 11.15
CA ARG A 44 1.72 22.05 10.03
C ARG A 44 0.99 22.01 8.69
N ARG A 45 1.70 22.48 7.66
CA ARG A 45 1.30 22.34 6.25
C ARG A 45 2.53 21.97 5.45
N MET A 46 2.42 20.91 4.65
CA MET A 46 3.47 20.55 3.72
C MET A 46 3.47 21.48 2.50
N ARG A 47 4.66 21.72 1.95
CA ARG A 47 4.86 22.44 0.70
C ARG A 47 5.56 21.51 -0.27
N VAL A 48 5.19 21.60 -1.54
CA VAL A 48 5.88 20.84 -2.58
C VAL A 48 7.17 21.58 -2.93
N VAL A 49 8.23 20.81 -3.13
CA VAL A 49 9.52 21.31 -3.59
C VAL A 49 9.67 20.87 -5.04
N ALA A 50 10.08 21.79 -5.90
CA ALA A 50 10.40 21.46 -7.28
C ALA A 50 11.71 20.67 -7.34
N GLY A 51 11.77 19.66 -8.21
CA GLY A 51 13.02 18.95 -8.50
C GLY A 51 14.07 19.87 -9.12
N GLU A 52 15.27 19.34 -9.35
CA GLU A 52 16.41 20.10 -9.90
C GLU A 52 16.07 20.80 -11.24
N ILE A 53 15.19 20.20 -12.03
CA ILE A 53 14.71 20.71 -13.33
C ILE A 53 13.49 21.64 -13.21
N GLY A 54 13.07 21.99 -11.99
CA GLY A 54 11.89 22.83 -11.75
C GLY A 54 10.55 22.10 -11.87
N GLU A 55 10.57 20.81 -12.24
CA GLU A 55 9.36 19.99 -12.32
C GLU A 55 8.86 19.59 -10.94
N ILE A 56 7.54 19.61 -10.77
CA ILE A 56 6.87 19.24 -9.54
C ILE A 56 6.18 17.90 -9.75
N ASP A 57 6.36 16.98 -8.80
CA ASP A 57 5.63 15.71 -8.80
C ASP A 57 4.10 15.97 -8.85
N PRO A 58 3.38 15.44 -9.86
CA PRO A 58 1.94 15.68 -10.02
C PRO A 58 1.09 15.22 -8.82
N ALA A 59 1.47 14.14 -8.14
CA ALA A 59 0.77 13.64 -6.96
C ALA A 59 1.01 14.57 -5.77
N ALA A 60 2.24 15.04 -5.59
CA ALA A 60 2.59 16.02 -4.57
C ALA A 60 1.85 17.34 -4.80
N LEU A 61 1.77 17.81 -6.04
CA LEU A 61 0.99 18.99 -6.42
C LEU A 61 -0.50 18.79 -6.13
N HIS A 62 -1.06 17.63 -6.47
CA HIS A 62 -2.46 17.34 -6.22
C HIS A 62 -2.81 17.35 -4.72
N GLU A 63 -2.00 16.73 -3.86
CA GLU A 63 -2.22 16.77 -2.41
C GLU A 63 -2.03 18.19 -1.85
N PHE A 64 -1.02 18.94 -2.33
CA PHE A 64 -0.84 20.33 -1.94
C PHE A 64 -2.04 21.22 -2.30
N LEU A 65 -2.62 21.02 -3.49
CA LEU A 65 -3.81 21.74 -3.93
C LEU A 65 -5.03 21.49 -3.04
N ARG A 66 -5.08 20.36 -2.31
CA ARG A 66 -6.14 20.09 -1.33
C ARG A 66 -6.05 20.97 -0.08
N LYS A 67 -4.93 21.69 0.13
CA LYS A 67 -4.69 22.62 1.25
C LYS A 67 -5.05 22.03 2.62
N ARG A 68 -4.76 20.73 2.82
CA ARG A 68 -5.07 20.02 4.06
C ARG A 68 -4.18 20.55 5.19
N GLU A 69 -4.78 20.80 6.34
CA GLU A 69 -4.04 21.06 7.56
C GLU A 69 -3.59 19.74 8.18
N LEU A 70 -2.33 19.65 8.60
CA LEU A 70 -1.79 18.48 9.28
C LEU A 70 -1.68 18.79 10.77
N ILE A 71 -2.32 17.98 11.59
CA ILE A 71 -2.36 18.15 13.04
C ILE A 71 -1.64 16.96 13.65
N TYR A 72 -0.57 17.20 14.40
CA TYR A 72 0.24 16.17 15.03
C TYR A 72 0.03 16.17 16.55
N GLU A 73 -0.41 15.03 17.07
CA GLU A 73 -0.56 14.73 18.49
C GLU A 73 0.71 14.05 19.00
N ALA A 74 1.30 14.57 20.08
CA ALA A 74 2.52 14.07 20.69
C ALA A 74 2.41 14.05 22.22
N TYR A 75 3.30 13.28 22.84
CA TYR A 75 3.38 13.08 24.29
C TYR A 75 4.76 13.47 24.81
N SER A 76 4.77 14.13 25.96
CA SER A 76 5.99 14.69 26.57
C SER A 76 6.98 13.63 27.07
N ASP A 77 6.50 12.40 27.30
CA ASP A 77 7.28 11.29 27.87
C ASP A 77 7.78 10.28 26.82
N THR A 78 7.10 10.20 25.67
CA THR A 78 7.35 9.16 24.64
C THR A 78 7.72 9.74 23.27
N ASN A 79 7.74 11.07 23.12
CA ASN A 79 8.17 11.75 21.90
C ASN A 79 9.19 12.86 22.22
N CYS A 80 9.98 13.25 21.22
CA CYS A 80 10.89 14.39 21.33
C CYS A 80 10.81 15.31 20.10
N LEU A 81 11.72 16.28 20.07
CA LEU A 81 11.80 17.29 19.01
C LEU A 81 12.18 16.68 17.65
N VAL A 82 12.83 15.51 17.63
CA VAL A 82 13.17 14.81 16.38
C VAL A 82 11.91 14.36 15.63
N GLU A 83 10.93 13.75 16.33
CA GLU A 83 9.66 13.36 15.70
C GLU A 83 8.80 14.55 15.31
N LEU A 84 8.95 15.70 15.98
CA LEU A 84 8.26 16.93 15.63
C LEU A 84 8.97 17.72 14.53
N ASP A 85 10.12 17.26 14.05
CA ASP A 85 10.96 17.95 13.07
C ASP A 85 11.36 19.36 13.54
N GLU A 86 11.78 19.45 14.81
CA GLU A 86 12.30 20.64 15.50
C GLU A 86 13.76 20.43 15.98
N GLU A 87 14.31 19.22 15.81
CA GLU A 87 15.70 18.86 16.12
C GLU A 87 16.26 17.93 15.04
N PRO A 88 17.55 18.07 14.66
CA PRO A 88 18.20 17.10 13.78
C PRO A 88 18.13 15.67 14.32
N PRO A 89 17.93 14.65 13.46
CA PRO A 89 17.95 13.26 13.90
C PRO A 89 19.29 12.88 14.51
N HIS A 90 19.25 12.00 15.50
CA HIS A 90 20.44 11.43 16.13
C HIS A 90 21.06 10.34 15.25
N LYS A 91 22.11 9.71 15.74
CA LYS A 91 22.69 8.51 15.09
C LYS A 91 21.66 7.39 15.06
N ILE A 92 21.82 6.50 14.07
CA ILE A 92 20.97 5.32 13.93
C ILE A 92 21.03 4.46 15.20
N ASN A 93 19.87 3.92 15.61
CA ASN A 93 19.75 2.98 16.70
C ASN A 93 20.53 1.68 16.38
N MET A 94 21.57 1.41 17.16
CA MET A 94 22.45 0.27 16.93
C MET A 94 21.79 -1.08 17.23
N ASP A 95 20.87 -1.14 18.20
CA ASP A 95 20.11 -2.37 18.47
C ASP A 95 19.19 -2.74 17.31
N ALA A 96 18.56 -1.73 16.70
CA ALA A 96 17.71 -1.90 15.53
C ALA A 96 18.55 -2.35 14.31
N LEU A 97 19.69 -1.70 14.07
CA LEU A 97 20.60 -2.04 12.99
C LEU A 97 21.17 -3.46 13.15
N GLU A 98 21.63 -3.83 14.34
CA GLU A 98 22.18 -5.17 14.62
C GLU A 98 21.11 -6.25 14.42
N THR A 99 19.87 -5.99 14.87
CA THR A 99 18.74 -6.89 14.65
C THR A 99 18.47 -7.08 13.16
N ALA A 100 18.45 -6.00 12.38
CA ALA A 100 18.23 -6.07 10.94
C ALA A 100 19.37 -6.78 10.18
N MET A 101 20.62 -6.56 10.58
CA MET A 101 21.79 -7.28 10.03
C MET A 101 21.73 -8.78 10.32
N LYS A 102 21.32 -9.19 11.53
CA LYS A 102 21.12 -10.61 11.87
C LYS A 102 20.07 -11.26 10.98
N VAL A 103 18.94 -10.58 10.76
CA VAL A 103 17.90 -11.05 9.83
C VAL A 103 18.46 -11.19 8.43
N ALA A 104 19.20 -10.19 7.93
CA ALA A 104 19.81 -10.23 6.61
C ALA A 104 20.78 -11.41 6.43
N LEU A 105 21.63 -11.68 7.42
CA LEU A 105 22.53 -12.84 7.39
C LEU A 105 21.78 -14.18 7.39
N MET A 106 20.69 -14.29 8.16
CA MET A 106 19.83 -15.49 8.15
C MET A 106 19.08 -15.68 6.83
N LEU A 107 18.91 -14.62 6.05
CA LEU A 107 18.38 -14.63 4.69
C LEU A 107 19.48 -14.76 3.63
N ASN A 108 20.69 -15.16 4.03
CA ASN A 108 21.86 -15.34 3.17
C ASN A 108 22.21 -14.10 2.33
N ALA A 109 21.82 -12.90 2.79
CA ALA A 109 22.08 -11.65 2.10
C ALA A 109 23.49 -11.13 2.39
N ARG A 110 24.03 -10.38 1.43
CA ARG A 110 25.30 -9.67 1.56
C ARG A 110 25.06 -8.30 2.18
N ILE A 111 25.61 -8.08 3.37
CA ILE A 111 25.58 -6.78 4.06
C ILE A 111 26.40 -5.75 3.26
N VAL A 112 25.92 -4.51 3.21
CA VAL A 112 26.64 -3.40 2.58
C VAL A 112 27.83 -2.95 3.43
N ASP A 113 28.92 -2.52 2.79
CA ASP A 113 30.12 -2.06 3.49
C ASP A 113 29.91 -0.71 4.21
N GLN A 114 29.01 0.13 3.68
CA GLN A 114 28.67 1.43 4.24
C GLN A 114 27.16 1.68 4.12
N LEU A 115 26.54 2.07 5.23
CA LEU A 115 25.15 2.49 5.28
C LEU A 115 25.01 3.97 4.92
N GLN A 116 24.11 4.26 4.00
CA GLN A 116 23.73 5.64 3.64
C GLN A 116 22.25 5.84 3.92
N ILE A 117 21.93 6.80 4.81
CA ILE A 117 20.55 7.19 5.08
C ILE A 117 20.03 8.03 3.92
N MET A 118 18.94 7.58 3.32
CA MET A 118 18.20 8.26 2.25
C MET A 118 16.93 8.89 2.80
N ARG A 119 16.35 9.83 2.05
CA ARG A 119 15.09 10.50 2.36
C ARG A 119 14.08 10.19 1.26
N LYS A 120 13.17 9.27 1.51
CA LYS A 120 12.07 8.93 0.60
C LYS A 120 10.94 9.92 0.83
N THR A 121 10.61 10.74 -0.16
CA THR A 121 9.57 11.78 -0.04
C THR A 121 8.21 11.16 0.32
N VAL A 122 7.53 11.73 1.31
CA VAL A 122 6.20 11.31 1.77
C VAL A 122 5.29 12.53 1.86
N ILE A 123 4.26 12.55 1.02
CA ILE A 123 3.41 13.73 0.78
C ILE A 123 2.07 13.69 1.51
N ASP A 124 1.72 12.58 2.13
CA ASP A 124 0.40 12.38 2.76
C ASP A 124 0.28 13.01 4.16
N GLY A 125 1.39 13.50 4.72
CA GLY A 125 1.44 14.06 6.07
C GLY A 125 1.87 13.07 7.15
N SER A 126 2.09 11.79 6.84
CA SER A 126 2.40 10.78 7.85
C SER A 126 3.83 10.86 8.42
N ASN A 127 4.73 11.61 7.79
CA ASN A 127 6.05 11.96 8.32
C ASN A 127 6.14 13.48 8.50
N THR A 128 6.43 13.96 9.71
CA THR A 128 6.46 15.41 10.04
C THR A 128 7.47 16.21 9.23
N SER A 129 8.56 15.57 8.80
CA SER A 129 9.62 16.13 7.95
C SER A 129 9.30 16.12 6.45
N GLY A 130 8.19 15.49 6.03
CA GLY A 130 7.84 15.29 4.62
C GLY A 130 8.64 14.20 3.90
N PHE A 131 9.42 13.40 4.64
CA PHE A 131 10.12 12.23 4.11
C PHE A 131 10.29 11.15 5.18
N GLN A 132 10.40 9.90 4.73
CA GLN A 132 10.78 8.75 5.53
C GLN A 132 12.30 8.55 5.40
N ARG A 133 13.01 8.39 6.53
CA ARG A 133 14.42 8.00 6.50
C ARG A 133 14.51 6.49 6.29
N THR A 134 15.25 6.08 5.26
CA THR A 134 15.43 4.67 4.87
C THR A 134 16.90 4.41 4.52
N ALA A 135 17.42 3.23 4.82
CA ALA A 135 18.76 2.81 4.44
C ALA A 135 18.77 1.35 3.96
N LEU A 136 19.50 1.09 2.88
CA LEU A 136 19.77 -0.26 2.40
C LEU A 136 20.81 -0.92 3.32
N ILE A 137 20.49 -2.08 3.90
CA ILE A 137 21.40 -2.82 4.78
C ILE A 137 22.06 -3.99 4.06
N ALA A 138 21.32 -4.68 3.20
CA ALA A 138 21.81 -5.88 2.54
C ALA A 138 21.15 -6.08 1.18
N MET A 139 21.85 -6.83 0.33
CA MET A 139 21.40 -7.18 -1.01
C MET A 139 21.65 -8.66 -1.32
N ASP A 140 21.11 -9.13 -2.44
CA ASP A 140 21.42 -10.43 -3.04
C ASP A 140 21.20 -11.63 -2.09
N GLY A 141 20.23 -11.51 -1.19
CA GLY A 141 19.79 -12.60 -0.33
C GLY A 141 18.95 -13.62 -1.05
N PHE A 142 18.64 -14.71 -0.36
CA PHE A 142 17.73 -15.73 -0.86
C PHE A 142 17.20 -16.63 0.25
N ILE A 143 16.07 -17.26 -0.06
CA ILE A 143 15.45 -18.27 0.78
C ILE A 143 15.10 -19.51 -0.03
N GLU A 144 15.38 -20.68 0.52
CA GLU A 144 15.07 -21.97 -0.10
C GLU A 144 13.72 -22.49 0.39
N ILE A 145 12.85 -22.87 -0.54
CA ILE A 145 11.55 -23.49 -0.29
C ILE A 145 11.44 -24.73 -1.17
N GLY A 146 11.55 -25.91 -0.55
CA GLY A 146 11.72 -27.17 -1.27
C GLY A 146 12.95 -27.10 -2.19
N ASN A 147 12.75 -27.33 -3.48
CA ASN A 147 13.79 -27.24 -4.51
C ASN A 147 13.87 -25.86 -5.19
N SER A 148 13.08 -24.88 -4.74
CA SER A 148 13.07 -23.53 -5.32
C SER A 148 13.88 -22.57 -4.47
N ARG A 149 14.67 -21.73 -5.14
CA ARG A 149 15.35 -20.59 -4.53
C ARG A 149 14.59 -19.32 -4.87
N ILE A 150 14.18 -18.56 -3.86
CA ILE A 150 13.51 -17.28 -4.02
C ILE A 150 14.49 -16.18 -3.62
N GLY A 151 14.85 -15.33 -4.57
CA GLY A 151 15.74 -14.20 -4.33
C GLY A 151 15.15 -13.15 -3.39
N ILE A 152 16.02 -12.44 -2.66
CA ILE A 152 15.71 -11.29 -1.81
C ILE A 152 16.67 -10.17 -2.24
N PRO A 153 16.30 -9.38 -3.26
CA PRO A 153 17.20 -8.41 -3.86
C PRO A 153 17.68 -7.34 -2.88
N THR A 154 16.81 -6.90 -1.97
CA THR A 154 17.07 -5.80 -1.05
C THR A 154 16.47 -6.04 0.32
N ILE A 155 17.20 -5.62 1.35
CA ILE A 155 16.74 -5.53 2.73
C ILE A 155 17.07 -4.13 3.25
N CYS A 156 16.06 -3.40 3.71
CA CYS A 156 16.19 -2.02 4.17
C CYS A 156 15.81 -1.90 5.65
N ILE A 157 16.34 -0.87 6.31
CA ILE A 157 15.83 -0.36 7.60
C ILE A 157 15.28 1.04 7.40
N GLU A 158 14.13 1.31 7.97
CA GLU A 158 13.45 2.59 7.81
C GLU A 158 12.62 2.98 9.04
N GLU A 159 12.17 4.22 9.07
CA GLU A 159 11.23 4.71 10.08
C GLU A 159 9.79 4.31 9.73
N ASP A 160 9.00 3.83 10.69
CA ASP A 160 7.55 3.78 10.51
C ASP A 160 6.93 5.19 10.53
N SER A 161 5.75 5.32 9.92
CA SER A 161 5.03 6.58 9.80
C SER A 161 4.11 6.84 11.00
N ALA A 162 3.72 8.09 11.21
CA ALA A 162 2.73 8.46 12.23
C ALA A 162 1.39 7.73 12.02
N ARG A 163 0.66 7.46 13.10
CA ARG A 163 -0.67 6.84 13.01
C ARG A 163 -1.68 7.88 12.59
N ARG A 164 -2.47 7.59 11.56
CA ARG A 164 -3.62 8.40 11.20
C ARG A 164 -4.77 8.11 12.17
N ILE A 165 -5.25 9.13 12.89
CA ILE A 165 -6.27 8.99 13.94
C ILE A 165 -7.65 9.34 13.41
N ARG A 166 -7.80 10.54 12.85
CA ARG A 166 -9.09 11.07 12.36
C ARG A 166 -8.90 12.10 11.27
N GLU A 167 -9.97 12.36 10.53
CA GLU A 167 -10.11 13.57 9.71
C GLU A 167 -10.90 14.61 10.53
N GLU A 168 -10.45 15.88 10.50
CA GLU A 168 -11.10 16.99 11.20
C GLU A 168 -11.24 18.18 10.25
N GLY A 169 -12.48 18.44 9.79
CA GLY A 169 -12.72 19.47 8.79
C GLY A 169 -11.98 19.20 7.47
N ASN A 170 -11.05 20.08 7.10
CA ASN A 170 -10.16 19.86 5.95
C ASN A 170 -8.79 19.24 6.33
N GLY A 171 -8.59 18.95 7.62
CA GLY A 171 -7.32 18.49 8.16
C GLY A 171 -7.29 17.00 8.47
N ILE A 172 -6.08 16.48 8.65
CA ILE A 172 -5.83 15.11 9.09
C ILE A 172 -5.07 15.17 10.41
N VAL A 173 -5.57 14.43 11.40
CA VAL A 173 -4.91 14.28 12.68
C VAL A 173 -4.07 13.01 12.68
N TYR A 174 -2.78 13.18 12.94
CA TYR A 174 -1.79 12.13 13.10
C TYR A 174 -1.29 12.09 14.53
N ARG A 175 -0.94 10.90 15.02
CA ARG A 175 -0.24 10.70 16.28
C ARG A 175 1.18 10.23 16.01
N VAL A 176 2.16 10.93 16.58
CA VAL A 176 3.59 10.70 16.27
C VAL A 176 4.24 9.63 17.15
N ASP A 177 3.46 8.98 18.02
CA ASP A 177 3.90 7.85 18.86
C ASP A 177 4.57 6.72 18.05
N ARG A 178 4.00 6.39 16.89
CA ARG A 178 4.55 5.39 15.95
C ARG A 178 5.66 5.93 15.05
N LEU A 179 5.69 7.25 14.80
CA LEU A 179 6.67 7.85 13.91
C LEU A 179 8.09 7.57 14.44
N GLY A 180 8.94 7.00 13.60
CA GLY A 180 10.32 6.67 13.95
C GLY A 180 10.54 5.31 14.58
N ILE A 181 9.49 4.50 14.83
CA ILE A 181 9.69 3.10 15.21
C ILE A 181 10.47 2.39 14.10
N PRO A 182 11.56 1.64 14.39
CA PRO A 182 12.33 0.99 13.33
C PRO A 182 11.52 -0.10 12.63
N LEU A 183 11.58 -0.10 11.31
CA LEU A 183 11.04 -1.12 10.42
C LEU A 183 12.17 -1.78 9.66
N ILE A 184 12.15 -3.11 9.58
CA ILE A 184 12.88 -3.84 8.55
C ILE A 184 11.93 -4.10 7.38
N GLU A 185 12.37 -3.76 6.16
CA GLU A 185 11.69 -4.08 4.91
C GLU A 185 12.46 -5.20 4.21
N ILE A 186 11.75 -6.28 3.84
CA ILE A 186 12.28 -7.44 3.12
C ILE A 186 11.43 -7.63 1.87
N ALA A 187 12.02 -7.47 0.70
CA ALA A 187 11.34 -7.67 -0.58
C ALA A 187 11.88 -8.91 -1.30
N THR A 188 10.99 -9.79 -1.75
CA THR A 188 11.37 -10.95 -2.56
C THR A 188 11.37 -10.64 -4.05
N SER A 189 12.14 -11.42 -4.82
CA SER A 189 11.99 -11.52 -6.27
C SER A 189 10.60 -12.05 -6.65
N SER A 190 10.20 -11.89 -7.91
CA SER A 190 8.91 -12.38 -8.42
C SER A 190 8.96 -13.86 -8.86
N GLU A 191 9.74 -14.70 -8.20
CA GLU A 191 9.99 -16.09 -8.59
C GLU A 191 8.96 -17.08 -8.04
N ILE A 192 8.05 -16.64 -7.17
CA ILE A 192 7.04 -17.51 -6.56
C ILE A 192 5.98 -17.88 -7.61
N LYS A 193 5.75 -19.19 -7.78
CA LYS A 193 4.95 -19.73 -8.90
C LYS A 193 3.60 -20.30 -8.49
N ASN A 194 3.37 -20.54 -7.21
CA ASN A 194 2.08 -21.03 -6.72
C ASN A 194 1.69 -20.40 -5.36
N PRO A 195 0.39 -20.40 -5.02
CA PRO A 195 -0.11 -19.72 -3.82
C PRO A 195 0.44 -20.30 -2.50
N GLU A 196 0.63 -21.62 -2.44
CA GLU A 196 1.13 -22.33 -1.27
C GLU A 196 2.60 -22.01 -1.00
N GLN A 197 3.43 -21.95 -2.05
CA GLN A 197 4.81 -21.49 -1.98
C GLN A 197 4.91 -20.06 -1.45
N ALA A 198 3.99 -19.16 -1.83
CA ALA A 198 3.97 -17.80 -1.29
C ALA A 198 3.76 -17.81 0.24
N ARG A 199 2.84 -18.65 0.73
CA ARG A 199 2.61 -18.83 2.17
C ARG A 199 3.85 -19.36 2.88
N GLU A 200 4.53 -20.34 2.30
CA GLU A 200 5.74 -20.95 2.86
C GLU A 200 6.91 -19.96 2.92
N VAL A 201 7.10 -19.15 1.87
CA VAL A 201 8.09 -18.05 1.86
C VAL A 201 7.80 -17.07 3.00
N ALA A 202 6.57 -16.57 3.09
CA ALA A 202 6.17 -15.62 4.12
C ALA A 202 6.28 -16.22 5.54
N GLU A 203 5.93 -17.49 5.71
CA GLU A 203 6.05 -18.21 6.99
C GLU A 203 7.53 -18.36 7.39
N LYS A 204 8.42 -18.71 6.45
CA LYS A 204 9.84 -18.88 6.73
C LYS A 204 10.52 -17.55 7.06
N ILE A 205 10.22 -16.46 6.33
CA ILE A 205 10.69 -15.11 6.68
C ILE A 205 10.15 -14.70 8.05
N GLY A 206 8.86 -14.90 8.31
CA GLY A 206 8.24 -14.64 9.61
C GLY A 206 8.87 -15.46 10.75
N THR A 207 9.33 -16.67 10.48
CA THR A 207 10.02 -17.53 11.45
C THR A 207 11.43 -17.02 11.74
N ILE A 208 12.16 -16.57 10.72
CA ILE A 208 13.48 -15.93 10.89
C ILE A 208 13.36 -14.68 11.75
N LEU A 209 12.41 -13.79 11.43
CA LEU A 209 12.13 -12.57 12.20
C LEU A 209 11.84 -12.90 13.67
N ARG A 210 11.03 -13.94 13.95
CA ARG A 210 10.76 -14.39 15.32
C ARG A 210 11.97 -14.99 16.02
N THR A 211 12.84 -15.67 15.27
CA THR A 211 14.02 -16.37 15.81
C THR A 211 15.11 -15.40 16.22
N VAL A 212 15.37 -14.35 15.42
CA VAL A 212 16.32 -13.28 15.78
C VAL A 212 15.88 -12.58 17.07
N GLY A 213 14.57 -12.50 17.31
CA GLY A 213 14.01 -11.78 18.45
C GLY A 213 14.05 -10.26 18.23
N ARG A 214 13.59 -9.49 19.23
CA ARG A 214 13.49 -8.02 19.15
C ARG A 214 12.65 -7.51 17.96
N VAL A 215 11.59 -8.24 17.63
CA VAL A 215 10.54 -7.79 16.71
C VAL A 215 9.26 -7.55 17.50
N LYS A 216 8.55 -6.46 17.21
CA LYS A 216 7.27 -6.20 17.85
C LYS A 216 6.25 -7.26 17.49
N ARG A 217 5.34 -7.53 18.43
CA ARG A 217 4.29 -8.52 18.30
C ARG A 217 2.94 -7.87 18.50
N GLY A 218 1.93 -8.40 17.82
CA GLY A 218 0.56 -7.90 17.90
C GLY A 218 0.08 -7.35 16.57
N ILE A 219 -1.17 -6.90 16.56
CA ILE A 219 -1.85 -6.40 15.37
C ILE A 219 -1.13 -5.14 14.87
N GLY A 220 -0.89 -5.06 13.57
CA GLY A 220 -0.29 -3.88 12.93
C GLY A 220 1.24 -3.78 13.06
N THR A 221 1.91 -4.74 13.69
CA THR A 221 3.39 -4.77 13.82
C THR A 221 4.09 -5.35 12.59
N ILE A 222 3.36 -6.11 11.78
CA ILE A 222 3.82 -6.67 10.51
C ILE A 222 2.84 -6.29 9.39
N ARG A 223 3.39 -5.87 8.25
CA ARG A 223 2.66 -5.63 7.00
C ARG A 223 3.25 -6.54 5.93
N GLN A 224 2.38 -7.09 5.10
CA GLN A 224 2.76 -7.97 4.01
C GLN A 224 1.95 -7.58 2.79
N ASP A 225 2.64 -7.20 1.72
CA ASP A 225 2.06 -6.79 0.46
C ASP A 225 2.45 -7.80 -0.62
N LEU A 226 1.47 -8.23 -1.43
CA LEU A 226 1.65 -9.25 -2.46
C LEU A 226 1.66 -8.60 -3.84
N ASN A 227 2.68 -8.88 -4.63
CA ASN A 227 2.82 -8.43 -6.00
C ASN A 227 2.51 -9.58 -6.95
N ILE A 228 1.30 -9.63 -7.51
CA ILE A 228 0.78 -10.78 -8.25
C ILE A 228 0.63 -10.44 -9.74
N SER A 229 1.07 -11.35 -10.60
CA SER A 229 0.90 -11.24 -12.05
C SER A 229 0.73 -12.62 -12.70
N ILE A 230 0.09 -12.65 -13.87
CA ILE A 230 -0.04 -13.84 -14.72
C ILE A 230 0.34 -13.49 -16.17
N SER A 231 0.55 -14.50 -17.01
CA SER A 231 0.82 -14.30 -18.44
C SER A 231 -0.29 -13.49 -19.11
N LYS A 232 0.09 -12.46 -19.88
CA LYS A 232 -0.83 -11.51 -20.56
C LYS A 232 -1.71 -10.67 -19.62
N GLY A 233 -1.48 -10.78 -18.31
CA GLY A 233 -2.06 -9.93 -17.26
C GLY A 233 -1.15 -8.76 -16.93
N GLU A 234 -1.44 -8.11 -15.81
CA GLU A 234 -0.69 -6.97 -15.29
C GLU A 234 -0.19 -7.27 -13.88
N ARG A 235 0.89 -6.60 -13.45
CA ARG A 235 1.33 -6.67 -12.06
C ARG A 235 0.37 -5.89 -11.17
N ILE A 236 -0.22 -6.57 -10.20
CA ILE A 236 -1.16 -6.00 -9.24
C ILE A 236 -0.60 -6.17 -7.83
N GLU A 237 -0.52 -5.05 -7.12
CA GLU A 237 -0.11 -4.99 -5.73
C GLU A 237 -1.35 -5.09 -4.83
N VAL A 238 -1.39 -6.11 -3.98
CA VAL A 238 -2.43 -6.31 -2.97
C VAL A 238 -1.85 -6.02 -1.59
N LYS A 239 -2.26 -4.91 -1.00
CA LYS A 239 -1.73 -4.42 0.28
C LYS A 239 -2.44 -5.03 1.48
N GLY A 240 -1.68 -5.20 2.58
CA GLY A 240 -2.24 -5.47 3.91
C GLY A 240 -2.69 -6.91 4.16
N VAL A 241 -2.00 -7.90 3.58
CA VAL A 241 -2.30 -9.33 3.78
C VAL A 241 -1.64 -9.84 5.08
N GLN A 242 -2.14 -9.40 6.23
CA GLN A 242 -1.50 -9.67 7.53
C GLN A 242 -1.56 -11.16 7.95
N ASP A 243 -2.64 -11.87 7.60
CA ASP A 243 -2.81 -13.29 7.96
C ASP A 243 -2.20 -14.19 6.87
N LEU A 244 -1.18 -14.95 7.25
CA LEU A 244 -0.50 -15.92 6.38
C LEU A 244 -1.49 -16.91 5.72
N ARG A 245 -2.57 -17.29 6.41
CA ARG A 245 -3.58 -18.22 5.89
C ARG A 245 -4.38 -17.63 4.74
N LEU A 246 -4.43 -16.30 4.63
CA LEU A 246 -5.12 -15.61 3.56
C LEU A 246 -4.28 -15.48 2.29
N ILE A 247 -2.94 -15.58 2.38
CA ILE A 247 -2.04 -15.42 1.24
C ILE A 247 -2.45 -16.32 0.05
N PRO A 248 -2.65 -17.65 0.21
CA PRO A 248 -3.04 -18.49 -0.92
C PRO A 248 -4.39 -18.08 -1.54
N LYS A 249 -5.34 -17.70 -0.68
CA LYS A 249 -6.70 -17.32 -1.08
C LYS A 249 -6.70 -16.00 -1.86
N VAL A 250 -5.93 -15.01 -1.41
CA VAL A 250 -5.76 -13.71 -2.08
C VAL A 250 -5.16 -13.90 -3.47
N ILE A 251 -4.06 -14.67 -3.57
CA ILE A 251 -3.42 -14.97 -4.86
C ILE A 251 -4.40 -15.66 -5.80
N LYS A 252 -5.12 -16.69 -5.32
CA LYS A 252 -6.12 -17.40 -6.13
C LYS A 252 -7.23 -16.48 -6.62
N PHE A 253 -7.73 -15.57 -5.78
CA PHE A 253 -8.75 -14.62 -6.21
C PHE A 253 -8.23 -13.62 -7.25
N GLU A 254 -7.01 -13.13 -7.09
CA GLU A 254 -6.40 -12.20 -8.04
C GLU A 254 -6.13 -12.88 -9.39
N VAL A 255 -5.59 -14.11 -9.38
CA VAL A 255 -5.39 -14.92 -10.60
C VAL A 255 -6.72 -15.10 -11.35
N ASN A 256 -7.79 -15.51 -10.66
CA ASN A 256 -9.11 -15.67 -11.28
C ASN A 256 -9.66 -14.34 -11.83
N ARG A 257 -9.42 -13.22 -11.12
CA ARG A 257 -9.83 -11.89 -11.56
C ARG A 257 -9.13 -11.50 -12.86
N GLN A 258 -7.81 -11.71 -12.95
CA GLN A 258 -7.04 -11.41 -14.16
C GLN A 258 -7.43 -12.32 -15.33
N ILE A 259 -7.61 -13.64 -15.11
CA ILE A 259 -8.08 -14.57 -16.15
C ILE A 259 -9.41 -14.10 -16.74
N MET A 260 -10.36 -13.72 -15.89
CA MET A 260 -11.67 -13.23 -16.32
C MET A 260 -11.54 -11.92 -17.11
N LEU A 261 -10.72 -10.96 -16.67
CA LEU A 261 -10.51 -9.70 -17.37
C LEU A 261 -9.83 -9.89 -18.72
N ILE A 262 -8.88 -10.83 -18.82
CA ILE A 262 -8.25 -11.21 -20.10
C ILE A 262 -9.29 -11.81 -21.04
N ALA A 263 -10.14 -12.72 -20.57
CA ALA A 263 -11.20 -13.30 -21.39
C ALA A 263 -12.16 -12.22 -21.93
N ILE A 264 -12.54 -11.25 -21.09
CA ILE A 264 -13.36 -10.10 -21.50
C ILE A 264 -12.63 -9.25 -22.54
N ARG A 265 -11.34 -8.98 -22.35
CA ARG A 265 -10.52 -8.23 -23.30
C ARG A 265 -10.49 -8.92 -24.67
N GLU A 266 -10.27 -10.23 -24.70
CA GLU A 266 -10.24 -10.98 -25.96
C GLU A 266 -11.63 -11.04 -26.61
N GLU A 267 -12.71 -11.13 -25.84
CA GLU A 267 -14.07 -11.09 -26.37
C GLU A 267 -14.42 -9.70 -26.96
N LEU A 268 -14.01 -8.60 -26.30
CA LEU A 268 -14.17 -7.26 -26.84
C LEU A 268 -13.38 -7.07 -28.14
N ARG A 269 -12.15 -7.61 -28.21
CA ARG A 269 -11.34 -7.62 -29.44
C ARG A 269 -12.01 -8.43 -30.55
N ARG A 270 -12.57 -9.60 -30.22
CA ARG A 270 -13.33 -10.44 -31.17
C ARG A 270 -14.56 -9.71 -31.71
N ARG A 271 -15.22 -8.90 -30.87
CA ARG A 271 -16.33 -8.00 -31.27
C ARG A 271 -15.87 -6.77 -32.05
N GLY A 272 -14.56 -6.60 -32.26
CA GLY A 272 -13.99 -5.47 -33.00
C GLY A 272 -14.02 -4.14 -32.24
N ILE A 273 -14.27 -4.16 -30.92
CA ILE A 273 -14.39 -2.95 -30.12
C ILE A 273 -13.01 -2.37 -29.84
N LYS A 274 -12.81 -1.11 -30.24
CA LYS A 274 -11.61 -0.32 -29.99
C LYS A 274 -11.88 0.73 -28.92
N LYS A 275 -10.80 1.24 -28.32
CA LYS A 275 -10.89 2.34 -27.34
C LYS A 275 -11.60 3.58 -27.92
N SER A 276 -11.40 3.87 -29.20
CA SER A 276 -12.06 4.96 -29.93
C SER A 276 -13.58 4.82 -30.03
N ASP A 277 -14.11 3.62 -29.85
CA ASP A 277 -15.55 3.36 -29.97
C ASP A 277 -16.29 3.66 -28.66
N ILE A 278 -15.55 3.84 -27.56
CA ILE A 278 -16.07 4.29 -26.28
C ILE A 278 -16.11 5.82 -26.31
N LYS A 279 -17.28 6.36 -26.62
CA LYS A 279 -17.54 7.80 -26.60
C LYS A 279 -17.94 8.24 -25.20
N GLU A 280 -17.27 9.24 -24.65
CA GLU A 280 -17.59 9.86 -23.35
C GLU A 280 -18.80 10.81 -23.45
N GLU A 281 -19.85 10.37 -24.16
CA GLU A 281 -21.10 11.11 -24.36
C GLU A 281 -22.13 10.62 -23.35
N PHE A 282 -22.38 11.44 -22.33
CA PHE A 282 -23.37 11.13 -21.30
C PHE A 282 -24.76 11.60 -21.72
N ILE A 283 -25.75 10.71 -21.60
CA ILE A 283 -27.14 10.98 -21.96
C ILE A 283 -27.96 11.09 -20.68
N ASP A 284 -28.66 12.20 -20.49
CA ASP A 284 -29.64 12.35 -19.41
C ASP A 284 -30.86 11.46 -19.68
N ILE A 285 -31.12 10.54 -18.75
CA ILE A 285 -32.23 9.60 -18.76
C ILE A 285 -33.15 9.79 -17.56
N GLY A 286 -33.14 10.96 -16.92
CA GLY A 286 -34.02 11.31 -15.80
C GLY A 286 -35.50 11.09 -16.12
N ASP A 287 -35.91 11.39 -17.36
CA ASP A 287 -37.28 11.16 -17.83
C ASP A 287 -37.71 9.69 -17.79
N VAL A 288 -36.80 8.76 -18.07
CA VAL A 288 -37.05 7.32 -18.01
C VAL A 288 -37.35 6.87 -16.57
N PHE A 289 -36.78 7.58 -15.59
CA PHE A 289 -36.92 7.26 -14.17
C PHE A 289 -37.98 8.06 -13.43
N LYS A 290 -38.79 8.90 -14.11
CA LYS A 290 -39.88 9.69 -13.48
C LYS A 290 -40.80 8.87 -12.58
N ASN A 291 -41.15 7.66 -13.00
CA ASN A 291 -42.04 6.74 -12.28
C ASN A 291 -41.32 5.51 -11.71
N THR A 292 -40.02 5.64 -11.41
CA THR A 292 -39.23 4.52 -10.88
C THR A 292 -39.73 4.04 -9.51
N LYS A 293 -39.77 2.72 -9.32
CA LYS A 293 -40.02 2.09 -8.00
C LYS A 293 -38.77 2.11 -7.09
N SER A 294 -37.61 2.44 -7.64
CA SER A 294 -36.38 2.54 -6.85
C SER A 294 -36.42 3.79 -5.97
N LYS A 295 -36.48 3.59 -4.64
CA LYS A 295 -36.43 4.68 -3.66
C LYS A 295 -35.12 5.48 -3.76
N LEU A 296 -34.01 4.82 -4.10
CA LEU A 296 -32.70 5.47 -4.24
C LEU A 296 -32.71 6.50 -5.38
N VAL A 297 -33.19 6.09 -6.56
CA VAL A 297 -33.21 6.94 -7.76
C VAL A 297 -34.26 8.04 -7.60
N SER A 298 -35.48 7.70 -7.15
CA SER A 298 -36.55 8.70 -6.99
C SER A 298 -36.21 9.78 -5.97
N ASN A 299 -35.60 9.42 -4.82
CA ASN A 299 -35.14 10.40 -3.84
C ASN A 299 -34.00 11.28 -4.36
N SER A 300 -33.12 10.72 -5.20
CA SER A 300 -32.00 11.48 -5.80
C SER A 300 -32.51 12.51 -6.81
N LEU A 301 -33.44 12.12 -7.69
CA LEU A 301 -34.08 13.02 -8.65
C LEU A 301 -34.85 14.16 -7.95
N LYS A 302 -35.60 13.86 -6.88
CA LYS A 302 -36.31 14.87 -6.06
C LYS A 302 -35.37 15.90 -5.42
N ARG A 303 -34.11 15.52 -5.18
CA ARG A 303 -33.06 16.42 -4.67
C ARG A 303 -32.38 17.25 -5.76
N GLY A 304 -32.85 17.17 -7.00
CA GLY A 304 -32.30 17.90 -8.15
C GLY A 304 -31.05 17.26 -8.77
N LEU A 305 -30.74 15.99 -8.45
CA LEU A 305 -29.65 15.27 -9.10
C LEU A 305 -30.11 14.72 -10.47
N MET A 306 -29.21 14.69 -11.45
CA MET A 306 -29.48 14.15 -12.79
C MET A 306 -29.19 12.65 -12.87
N ALA A 307 -29.93 11.93 -13.72
CA ALA A 307 -29.66 10.52 -14.01
C ALA A 307 -28.96 10.41 -15.37
N MET A 308 -27.63 10.31 -15.35
CA MET A 308 -26.82 10.21 -16.56
C MET A 308 -26.54 8.75 -16.91
N SER A 309 -26.46 8.46 -18.20
CA SER A 309 -26.07 7.15 -18.73
C SER A 309 -24.97 7.25 -19.77
N LEU A 310 -24.18 6.19 -19.90
CA LEU A 310 -23.12 6.05 -20.88
C LEU A 310 -23.34 4.77 -21.69
N ILE A 311 -23.34 4.87 -23.02
CA ILE A 311 -23.59 3.71 -23.89
C ILE A 311 -22.27 2.98 -24.16
N LEU A 312 -22.14 1.77 -23.61
CA LEU A 312 -21.00 0.87 -23.85
C LEU A 312 -21.32 -0.12 -24.96
N ARG A 313 -21.14 0.29 -26.22
CA ARG A 313 -21.41 -0.56 -27.39
C ARG A 313 -20.50 -1.80 -27.39
N GLY A 314 -21.08 -2.97 -27.62
CA GLY A 314 -20.34 -4.24 -27.63
C GLY A 314 -20.05 -4.84 -26.25
N PHE A 315 -20.44 -4.19 -25.14
CA PHE A 315 -20.25 -4.71 -23.77
C PHE A 315 -21.42 -5.57 -23.27
N GLY A 316 -22.44 -5.82 -24.10
CA GLY A 316 -23.59 -6.64 -23.73
C GLY A 316 -23.18 -8.01 -23.18
N GLY A 317 -23.69 -8.36 -21.99
CA GLY A 317 -23.37 -9.60 -21.28
C GLY A 317 -22.06 -9.57 -20.47
N LEU A 318 -21.10 -8.69 -20.80
CA LEU A 318 -19.77 -8.67 -20.16
C LEU A 318 -19.74 -7.90 -18.84
N LEU A 319 -20.73 -7.05 -18.59
CA LEU A 319 -20.84 -6.23 -17.37
C LEU A 319 -21.47 -6.97 -16.19
N ARG A 320 -22.10 -8.13 -16.43
CA ARG A 320 -22.80 -8.90 -15.38
C ARG A 320 -21.85 -9.66 -14.46
N ASP A 321 -20.68 -10.02 -14.98
CA ASP A 321 -19.60 -10.64 -14.20
C ASP A 321 -18.81 -9.57 -13.42
N ARG A 322 -17.54 -9.81 -13.05
CA ARG A 322 -16.80 -8.84 -12.22
C ARG A 322 -16.45 -7.52 -12.90
N LEU A 323 -16.61 -7.36 -14.22
CA LEU A 323 -16.32 -6.08 -14.87
C LEU A 323 -17.20 -4.94 -14.38
N GLY A 324 -18.50 -5.19 -14.12
CA GLY A 324 -19.40 -4.18 -13.57
C GLY A 324 -18.95 -3.69 -12.18
N PRO A 325 -18.72 -4.59 -11.21
CA PRO A 325 -18.14 -4.26 -9.91
C PRO A 325 -16.81 -3.50 -9.98
N GLU A 326 -15.91 -3.85 -10.91
CA GLU A 326 -14.65 -3.13 -11.14
C GLU A 326 -14.91 -1.68 -11.55
N ILE A 327 -15.76 -1.46 -12.56
CA ILE A 327 -16.11 -0.10 -13.00
C ILE A 327 -16.75 0.68 -11.85
N ALA A 328 -17.65 0.07 -11.08
CA ALA A 328 -18.27 0.70 -9.92
C ALA A 328 -17.26 1.10 -8.83
N GLN A 329 -16.20 0.30 -8.62
CA GLN A 329 -15.11 0.63 -7.70
C GLN A 329 -14.31 1.83 -8.20
N TYR A 330 -13.98 1.89 -9.49
CA TYR A 330 -13.32 3.05 -10.09
C TYR A 330 -14.16 4.34 -9.96
N VAL A 331 -15.48 4.24 -10.18
CA VAL A 331 -16.39 5.38 -10.03
C VAL A 331 -16.42 5.86 -8.58
N ARG A 332 -16.53 4.97 -7.60
CA ARG A 332 -16.48 5.34 -6.18
C ARG A 332 -15.15 5.98 -5.77
N ALA A 333 -14.04 5.54 -6.35
CA ALA A 333 -12.71 6.07 -6.00
C ALA A 333 -12.45 7.45 -6.61
N LYS A 334 -12.98 7.72 -7.81
CA LYS A 334 -12.73 8.96 -8.56
C LYS A 334 -13.85 9.99 -8.47
N SER A 335 -14.97 9.65 -7.84
CA SER A 335 -16.13 10.53 -7.73
C SER A 335 -16.80 10.42 -6.37
N ASN A 336 -17.73 11.34 -6.08
CA ASN A 336 -18.57 11.29 -4.88
C ASN A 336 -19.78 10.34 -5.05
N ALA A 337 -19.84 9.56 -6.13
CA ALA A 337 -20.92 8.62 -6.34
C ALA A 337 -20.76 7.38 -5.45
N LYS A 338 -21.88 6.87 -4.94
CA LYS A 338 -21.90 5.65 -4.10
C LYS A 338 -21.77 4.36 -4.92
N GLY A 339 -21.95 4.43 -6.24
CA GLY A 339 -21.93 3.29 -7.17
C GLY A 339 -22.60 3.67 -8.49
N ILE A 340 -22.70 2.69 -9.39
CA ILE A 340 -23.39 2.77 -10.69
C ILE A 340 -24.35 1.61 -10.87
#